data_AF-A0AB73KV82-F1
#
_entry.id   AF-A0AB73KV82-F1
#
_cell.length_a   1.000
_cell.length_b   1.000
_cell.length_c   1.000
_cell.angle_alpha   90.00
_cell.angle_beta   90.00
_cell.angle_gamma   90.00
#
_symmetry.space_group_name_H-M   'P 1'
#
loop_
_entity.id
_entity.type
_entity.pdbx_description
1 polymer ?
#
loop_
_entity_poly.entity_id
_entity_poly.type
_entity_poly.pdbx_seq_one_letter_code
_entity_poly.pdbx_strand_id
1 'polypeptide(L)'
;MRQIPAAWFVLHLMCALCGAQAAQRELAPPHQSPVRWLRWNRATQDRYAAGRDQSMWWLIVESERYDNGPGENVTAERAKQFSDAFHHPRTYQRVHRADLYSDAGFCAGCDAPYCEHHWTRAPGERASCPHGHQR
;
A
#
# COMPACT_ATOMS: atom_id res chain seq x y z
N MET A 1 8.08 -27.35 -7.52
CA MET A 1 8.30 -25.91 -7.26
C MET A 1 7.13 -25.14 -7.84
N ARG A 2 6.25 -24.58 -7.01
CA ARG A 2 5.14 -23.74 -7.51
C ARG A 2 5.72 -22.43 -7.99
N GLN A 3 5.67 -22.15 -9.29
CA GLN A 3 5.89 -20.80 -9.82
C GLN A 3 4.87 -19.88 -9.14
N ILE A 4 5.36 -19.01 -8.27
CA ILE A 4 4.58 -17.86 -7.80
C ILE A 4 4.45 -16.95 -9.02
N PRO A 5 3.24 -16.51 -9.42
CA PRO A 5 3.10 -15.55 -10.49
C PRO A 5 3.99 -14.33 -10.21
N ALA A 6 4.71 -13.84 -11.22
CA ALA A 6 5.45 -12.59 -11.15
C ALA A 6 4.45 -11.42 -11.06
N ALA A 7 3.81 -11.27 -9.91
CA ALA A 7 2.79 -10.26 -9.67
C ALA A 7 3.44 -8.90 -9.41
N TRP A 8 3.71 -8.16 -10.47
CA TRP A 8 3.86 -6.72 -10.42
C TRP A 8 2.48 -6.08 -10.31
N PHE A 9 2.30 -5.13 -9.40
CA PHE A 9 1.14 -4.25 -9.42
C PHE A 9 1.49 -2.82 -9.03
N VAL A 10 0.72 -1.89 -9.59
CA VAL A 10 0.52 -0.55 -9.05
C VAL A 10 -0.95 -0.42 -8.71
N LEU A 11 -1.26 -0.15 -7.45
CA LEU A 11 -2.60 -0.03 -6.94
C LEU A 11 -2.84 1.38 -6.43
N HIS A 12 -3.88 2.00 -6.96
CA HIS A 12 -4.44 3.23 -6.42
C HIS A 12 -5.69 2.87 -5.63
N LEU A 13 -5.67 3.13 -4.32
CA LEU A 13 -6.82 3.00 -3.44
C LEU A 13 -7.55 4.35 -3.44
N MET A 14 -8.77 4.34 -3.96
CA MET A 14 -9.59 5.54 -4.10
C MET A 14 -10.58 5.64 -2.94
N CYS A 15 -10.69 6.80 -2.34
CA CYS A 15 -11.69 7.09 -1.30
C CYS A 15 -13.09 6.80 -1.85
N ALA A 16 -13.84 5.95 -1.16
CA ALA A 16 -15.19 5.57 -1.56
C ALA A 16 -16.19 6.73 -1.51
N LEU A 17 -15.89 7.82 -0.78
CA LEU A 17 -16.77 8.98 -0.66
C LEU A 17 -16.47 10.06 -1.72
N CYS A 18 -15.22 10.50 -1.86
CA CYS A 18 -14.87 11.62 -2.74
C CYS A 18 -14.10 11.23 -4.00
N GLY A 19 -13.74 9.95 -4.16
CA GLY A 19 -12.95 9.49 -5.29
C GLY A 19 -11.50 9.99 -5.34
N ALA A 20 -11.02 10.71 -4.31
CA ALA A 20 -9.61 11.09 -4.20
C ALA A 20 -8.72 9.87 -3.90
N GLN A 21 -7.46 9.88 -4.31
CA GLN A 21 -6.51 8.82 -3.97
C GLN A 21 -6.21 8.85 -2.47
N ALA A 22 -6.62 7.81 -1.75
CA ALA A 22 -6.32 7.63 -0.34
C ALA A 22 -4.89 7.08 -0.13
N ALA A 23 -4.45 6.20 -1.04
CA ALA A 23 -3.17 5.53 -0.95
C ALA A 23 -2.72 5.00 -2.32
N GLN A 24 -1.41 4.92 -2.53
CA GLN A 24 -0.79 4.20 -3.64
C GLN A 24 0.12 3.10 -3.09
N ARG A 25 0.07 1.93 -3.72
CA ARG A 25 0.95 0.79 -3.41
C ARG A 25 1.56 0.28 -4.70
N GLU A 26 2.85 0.04 -4.68
CA GLU A 26 3.54 -0.58 -5.80
C GLU A 26 4.40 -1.72 -5.28
N LEU A 27 4.30 -2.88 -5.95
CA LEU A 27 5.11 -4.05 -5.65
C LEU A 27 5.85 -4.47 -6.91
N ALA A 28 7.17 -4.31 -6.91
CA ALA A 28 8.02 -4.70 -8.03
C ALA A 28 8.71 -6.06 -7.76
N PRO A 29 8.76 -6.95 -8.77
CA PRO A 29 9.38 -8.25 -8.63
C PRO A 29 10.92 -8.17 -8.56
N PRO A 30 11.58 -9.28 -8.17
CA PRO A 30 13.03 -9.40 -8.26
C PRO A 30 13.55 -9.02 -9.65
N HIS A 31 14.73 -8.38 -9.67
CA HIS A 31 15.42 -7.91 -10.87
C HIS A 31 14.67 -6.88 -11.73
N GLN A 32 13.50 -6.41 -11.29
CA GLN A 32 12.78 -5.32 -11.95
C GLN A 32 12.80 -4.07 -11.07
N SER A 33 12.82 -2.92 -11.72
CA SER A 33 12.66 -1.63 -11.07
C SER A 33 11.16 -1.27 -10.95
N PRO A 34 10.76 -0.58 -9.89
CA PRO A 34 9.40 -0.03 -9.79
C PRO A 34 9.14 1.01 -10.89
N VAL A 35 7.90 1.14 -11.37
CA VAL A 35 7.42 2.21 -12.27
C VAL A 35 7.84 3.58 -11.75
N ARG A 36 7.69 3.81 -10.43
CA ARG A 36 8.06 5.11 -9.82
C ARG A 36 9.53 5.49 -10.03
N TRP A 37 10.44 4.54 -10.26
CA TRP A 37 11.86 4.80 -10.52
C TRP A 37 12.09 5.88 -11.58
N LEU A 38 11.31 5.83 -12.67
CA LEU A 38 11.45 6.75 -13.81
C LEU A 38 11.05 8.20 -13.48
N ARG A 39 10.27 8.40 -12.41
CA ARG A 39 9.78 9.71 -11.97
C ARG A 39 10.60 10.31 -10.83
N TRP A 40 11.48 9.51 -10.23
CA TRP A 40 12.29 9.97 -9.11
C TRP A 40 13.41 10.90 -9.55
N ASN A 41 13.69 11.87 -8.68
CA ASN A 41 14.91 12.65 -8.79
C ASN A 41 16.15 11.77 -8.50
N ARG A 42 17.33 12.27 -8.87
CA ARG A 42 18.59 11.53 -8.74
C ARG A 42 18.87 11.07 -7.32
N ALA A 43 18.66 11.93 -6.32
CA ALA A 43 18.90 11.59 -4.92
C ALA A 43 18.02 10.42 -4.43
N THR A 44 16.78 10.31 -4.91
CA THR A 44 15.89 9.20 -4.56
C THR A 44 16.26 7.92 -5.29
N GLN A 45 16.70 8.03 -6.54
CA GLN A 45 17.27 6.90 -7.30
C GLN A 45 18.52 6.34 -6.61
N ASP A 46 19.43 7.20 -6.15
CA ASP A 46 20.65 6.77 -5.45
C ASP A 46 20.31 6.07 -4.13
N ARG A 47 19.31 6.56 -3.36
CA ARG A 47 18.83 5.88 -2.14
C ARG A 47 18.22 4.52 -2.41
N TYR A 48 17.39 4.38 -3.46
CA TYR A 48 16.89 3.07 -3.88
C TYR A 48 18.05 2.16 -4.25
N ALA A 49 18.99 2.61 -5.07
CA ALA A 49 20.10 1.79 -5.53
C ALA A 49 20.98 1.29 -4.37
N ALA A 50 21.18 2.13 -3.35
CA ALA A 50 21.92 1.76 -2.15
C ALA A 50 21.21 0.71 -1.29
N GLY A 51 19.87 0.71 -1.26
CA GLY A 51 19.07 -0.21 -0.43
C GLY A 51 18.53 -1.45 -1.18
N ARG A 52 18.60 -1.48 -2.51
CA ARG A 52 17.95 -2.51 -3.33
C ARG A 52 18.70 -3.84 -3.30
N ASP A 53 18.05 -4.88 -2.80
CA ASP A 53 18.47 -6.27 -3.05
C ASP A 53 17.74 -6.80 -4.28
N GLN A 54 18.47 -6.96 -5.39
CA GLN A 54 17.90 -7.39 -6.68
C GLN A 54 17.19 -8.76 -6.62
N SER A 55 17.50 -9.61 -5.64
CA SER A 55 16.88 -10.93 -5.46
C SER A 55 15.54 -10.89 -4.71
N MET A 56 15.25 -9.79 -4.02
CA MET A 56 14.03 -9.60 -3.24
C MET A 56 12.95 -8.86 -4.02
N TRP A 57 11.72 -8.92 -3.54
CA TRP A 57 10.66 -8.03 -3.99
C TRP A 57 10.87 -6.62 -3.42
N TRP A 58 10.27 -5.62 -4.05
CA TRP A 58 10.37 -4.23 -3.59
C TRP A 58 9.00 -3.61 -3.42
N LEU A 59 8.69 -3.14 -2.21
CA LEU A 59 7.41 -2.50 -1.87
C LEU A 59 7.58 -0.99 -1.71
N ILE A 60 6.75 -0.24 -2.43
CA ILE A 60 6.58 1.20 -2.23
C ILE A 60 5.18 1.47 -1.69
N VAL A 61 5.13 2.29 -0.65
CA VAL A 61 3.92 2.67 0.07
C VAL A 61 3.87 4.18 0.16
N GLU A 62 2.77 4.77 -0.32
CA GLU A 62 2.53 6.21 -0.24
C GLU A 62 1.08 6.50 0.17
N SER A 63 0.88 7.41 1.10
CA SER A 63 -0.41 7.95 1.54
C SER A 63 -0.16 9.27 2.27
N GLU A 64 -1.20 10.04 2.53
CA GLU A 64 -1.08 11.32 3.26
C GLU A 64 -0.46 11.16 4.67
N ARG A 65 -0.62 9.99 5.33
CA ARG A 65 -0.08 9.74 6.68
C ARG A 65 1.19 8.93 6.74
N TYR A 66 1.51 8.19 5.69
CA TYR A 66 2.64 7.27 5.71
C TYR A 66 3.22 7.11 4.31
N ASP A 67 4.52 7.30 4.23
CA ASP A 67 5.36 7.08 3.06
C ASP A 67 6.64 6.36 3.50
N ASN A 68 7.02 5.30 2.79
CA ASN A 68 8.25 4.55 3.07
C ASN A 68 9.43 5.00 2.19
N GLY A 69 9.38 6.22 1.67
CA GLY A 69 10.40 6.82 0.82
C GLY A 69 10.54 6.10 -0.52
N PRO A 70 11.76 5.68 -0.89
CA PRO A 70 11.99 4.94 -2.13
C PRO A 70 11.47 3.48 -2.06
N GLY A 71 10.95 3.03 -0.92
CA GLY A 71 10.47 1.66 -0.71
C GLY A 71 11.43 0.80 0.12
N GLU A 72 11.10 -0.48 0.22
CA GLU A 72 11.83 -1.46 1.03
C GLU A 72 11.84 -2.85 0.39
N ASN A 73 12.84 -3.67 0.73
CA ASN A 73 12.89 -5.07 0.30
C ASN A 73 11.87 -5.90 1.08
N VAL A 74 11.14 -6.77 0.38
CA VAL A 74 10.15 -7.69 0.97
C VAL A 74 10.37 -9.12 0.49
N THR A 75 10.05 -10.10 1.32
CA THR A 75 10.21 -11.52 0.96
C THR A 75 9.12 -11.95 -0.04
N ALA A 76 9.31 -13.11 -0.67
CA ALA A 76 8.31 -13.66 -1.59
C ALA A 76 6.99 -14.01 -0.89
N GLU A 77 7.04 -14.47 0.36
CA GLU A 77 5.86 -14.75 1.18
C GLU A 77 5.08 -13.47 1.45
N ARG A 78 5.79 -12.39 1.80
CA ARG A 78 5.19 -11.10 2.08
C ARG A 78 4.60 -10.46 0.81
N ALA A 79 5.32 -10.53 -0.29
CA ALA A 79 4.85 -10.12 -1.62
C ALA A 79 3.55 -10.85 -2.00
N LYS A 80 3.47 -12.17 -1.76
CA LYS A 80 2.25 -12.95 -2.00
C LYS A 80 1.09 -12.47 -1.12
N GLN A 81 1.32 -12.20 0.17
CA GLN A 81 0.28 -11.68 1.07
C GLN A 81 -0.30 -10.35 0.56
N PHE A 82 0.55 -9.44 0.09
CA PHE A 82 0.09 -8.17 -0.50
C PHE A 82 -0.69 -8.41 -1.80
N SER A 83 -0.20 -9.30 -2.67
CA SER A 83 -0.90 -9.65 -3.91
C SER A 83 -2.30 -10.21 -3.63
N ASP A 84 -2.42 -11.15 -2.69
CA ASP A 84 -3.69 -11.73 -2.27
C ASP A 84 -4.63 -10.67 -1.66
N ALA A 85 -4.08 -9.72 -0.89
CA ALA A 85 -4.84 -8.67 -0.24
C ALA A 85 -5.49 -7.68 -1.23
N PHE A 86 -4.77 -7.39 -2.31
CA PHE A 86 -5.18 -6.39 -3.29
C PHE A 86 -5.86 -6.96 -4.54
N HIS A 87 -5.92 -8.29 -4.66
CA HIS A 87 -6.69 -8.96 -5.68
C HIS A 87 -8.19 -8.72 -5.48
N HIS A 88 -8.91 -8.42 -6.57
CA HIS A 88 -10.35 -8.20 -6.51
C HIS A 88 -11.10 -9.49 -6.10
N PRO A 89 -12.18 -9.41 -5.29
CA PRO A 89 -12.66 -8.23 -4.57
C PRO A 89 -11.71 -7.84 -3.42
N ARG A 90 -11.48 -6.54 -3.27
CA ARG A 90 -10.66 -5.98 -2.19
C ARG A 90 -11.54 -5.76 -0.97
N THR A 91 -11.25 -6.45 0.11
CA THR A 91 -12.01 -6.37 1.36
C THR A 91 -11.08 -6.00 2.51
N TYR A 92 -11.61 -5.33 3.52
CA TYR A 92 -10.97 -5.06 4.80
C TYR A 92 -10.31 -6.31 5.35
N GLN A 93 -11.01 -7.44 5.41
CA GLN A 93 -10.45 -8.67 5.99
C GLN A 93 -9.16 -9.12 5.28
N ARG A 94 -9.10 -8.98 3.95
CA ARG A 94 -7.93 -9.34 3.15
C ARG A 94 -6.78 -8.37 3.39
N VAL A 95 -7.08 -7.07 3.41
CA VAL A 95 -6.09 -6.01 3.67
C VAL A 95 -5.55 -6.07 5.09
N HIS A 96 -6.42 -6.32 6.07
CA HIS A 96 -6.08 -6.46 7.49
C HIS A 96 -5.15 -7.65 7.75
N ARG A 97 -5.40 -8.80 7.11
CA ARG A 97 -4.49 -9.96 7.17
C ARG A 97 -3.13 -9.68 6.57
N ALA A 98 -3.06 -8.75 5.62
CA ALA A 98 -1.79 -8.30 5.08
C ALA A 98 -1.11 -7.26 5.98
N ASP A 99 -1.61 -6.94 7.17
CA ASP A 99 -0.93 -6.15 8.21
C ASP A 99 -0.25 -4.91 7.63
N LEU A 100 -1.02 -4.15 6.85
CA LEU A 100 -0.58 -2.91 6.25
C LEU A 100 -0.83 -1.78 7.24
N TYR A 101 0.06 -0.78 7.25
CA TYR A 101 -0.13 0.38 8.10
C TYR A 101 -1.54 0.95 7.94
N SER A 102 -2.25 0.96 9.07
CA SER A 102 -3.61 1.50 9.19
C SER A 102 -4.62 0.94 8.18
N ASP A 103 -4.50 -0.37 7.91
CA ASP A 103 -5.33 -1.16 6.98
C ASP A 103 -5.48 -0.51 5.60
N ALA A 104 -4.44 0.22 5.16
CA ALA A 104 -4.44 0.99 3.92
C ALA A 104 -5.65 1.94 3.75
N GLY A 105 -6.24 2.39 4.87
CA GLY A 105 -7.39 3.29 4.91
C GLY A 105 -8.75 2.60 4.81
N PHE A 106 -8.81 1.26 4.80
CA PHE A 106 -10.07 0.51 4.82
C PHE A 106 -10.79 0.66 6.15
N CYS A 107 -12.10 0.89 6.07
CA CYS A 107 -13.01 0.77 7.20
C CYS A 107 -13.53 -0.66 7.31
N ALA A 108 -13.44 -1.26 8.49
CA ALA A 108 -13.92 -2.61 8.75
C ALA A 108 -15.44 -2.77 8.53
N GLY A 109 -16.23 -1.80 8.97
CA GLY A 109 -17.70 -1.85 8.84
C GLY A 109 -18.22 -1.55 7.43
N CYS A 110 -17.50 -0.74 6.66
CA CYS A 110 -17.91 -0.36 5.30
C CYS A 110 -17.27 -1.23 4.21
N ASP A 111 -16.26 -2.03 4.55
CA ASP A 111 -15.43 -2.81 3.62
C ASP A 111 -14.81 -1.96 2.49
N ALA A 112 -14.52 -0.68 2.78
CA ALA A 112 -14.16 0.31 1.78
C ALA A 112 -13.06 1.26 2.28
N PRO A 113 -12.15 1.72 1.39
CA PRO A 113 -11.12 2.69 1.74
C PRO A 113 -11.66 4.13 1.76
N TYR A 114 -11.18 4.93 2.73
CA TYR A 114 -11.41 6.37 2.80
C TYR A 114 -10.07 7.12 2.86
N CYS A 115 -10.01 8.31 2.28
CA CYS A 115 -8.83 9.17 2.41
C CYS A 115 -8.71 9.73 3.83
N GLU A 116 -7.54 10.23 4.18
CA GLU A 116 -7.26 10.73 5.53
C GLU A 116 -8.15 11.91 5.92
N HIS A 117 -8.58 12.74 4.95
CA HIS A 117 -9.57 13.80 5.19
C HIS A 117 -10.94 13.27 5.66
N HIS A 118 -11.38 12.12 5.14
CA HIS A 118 -12.65 11.50 5.50
C HIS A 118 -12.56 10.51 6.66
N TRP A 119 -11.34 10.25 7.16
CA TRP A 119 -11.10 9.70 8.48
C TRP A 119 -11.07 10.83 9.51
N THR A 120 -12.26 11.28 9.92
CA THR A 120 -12.42 12.39 10.87
C THR A 120 -11.87 12.01 12.24
N ARG A 121 -11.20 12.95 12.91
CA ARG A 121 -10.63 12.71 14.24
C ARG A 121 -10.81 13.96 15.10
N ALA A 122 -11.57 13.86 16.18
CA ALA A 122 -11.53 14.87 17.23
C ALA A 122 -10.20 14.76 18.02
N PRO A 123 -9.68 15.85 18.59
CA PRO A 123 -8.47 15.80 19.42
C PRO A 123 -8.59 14.75 20.53
N GLY A 124 -7.62 13.84 20.62
CA GLY A 124 -7.61 12.76 21.62
C GLY A 124 -8.41 11.51 21.28
N GLU A 125 -9.22 11.51 20.21
CA GLU A 125 -10.05 10.37 19.84
C GLU A 125 -9.43 9.50 18.74
N ARG A 126 -9.99 8.32 18.52
CA ARG A 126 -9.68 7.50 17.34
C ARG A 126 -10.36 8.10 16.11
N ALA A 127 -9.78 7.85 14.94
CA ALA A 127 -10.39 8.33 13.70
C ALA A 127 -11.66 7.52 13.41
N SER A 128 -12.70 8.20 12.90
CA SER A 128 -13.97 7.61 12.49
C SER A 128 -14.15 7.75 10.98
N CYS A 129 -14.72 6.75 10.33
CA CYS A 129 -15.11 6.87 8.93
C CYS A 129 -16.38 7.74 8.79
N PRO A 130 -16.80 8.10 7.57
CA PRO A 130 -18.01 8.90 7.35
C PRO A 130 -19.32 8.27 7.89
N HIS A 131 -19.30 6.97 8.17
CA HIS A 131 -20.42 6.23 8.75
C HIS A 131 -20.28 5.97 10.27
N GLY A 132 -19.26 6.56 10.93
CA GLY A 132 -19.08 6.49 12.38
C GLY A 132 -18.36 5.24 12.91
N HIS A 133 -17.88 4.35 12.04
CA HIS A 133 -17.04 3.22 12.47
C HIS A 133 -15.63 3.70 12.83
N GLN A 134 -15.09 3.19 13.93
CA GLN A 134 -13.74 3.51 14.38
C GLN A 134 -12.68 2.79 13.53
N ARG A 135 -11.51 3.44 13.40
CA ARG A 135 -10.30 2.87 12.82
C ARG A 135 -9.52 2.00 13.80
#